data_AF-G4T312-F1
#
_entry.id   AF-G4T312-F1
#
_cell.length_a   1.000
_cell.length_b   1.000
_cell.length_c   1.000
_cell.angle_alpha   90.00
_cell.angle_beta   90.00
_cell.angle_gamma   90.00
#
_symmetry.space_group_name_H-M   'P 1'
#
loop_
_entity.id
_entity.type
_entity.pdbx_description
1 polymer ?
#
loop_
_entity_poly.entity_id
_entity_poly.type
_entity_poly.pdbx_seq_one_letter_code
_entity_poly.pdbx_strand_id
1 'polypeptide(L)'
;MKFLKQIVIALAVTFSLGSFTQVLAAGKIENATPEEVAASIAGAAQKSEDALAALKNGEADETVLELIKGARQDSKRIEVGRLDVKRTRSAAHLKKARRAVRNGDKAQAEASLIEAIKGYQEVKAEY
;
A
#
# COMPACT_ATOMS: atom_id res chain seq x y z
N MET A 1 -27.05 31.80 -2.82
CA MET A 1 -26.71 30.73 -3.78
C MET A 1 -25.74 31.22 -4.86
N LYS A 2 -24.47 31.46 -4.52
CA LYS A 2 -23.45 31.83 -5.54
C LYS A 2 -22.10 31.11 -5.41
N PHE A 3 -21.80 30.47 -4.28
CA PHE A 3 -20.52 29.76 -4.09
C PHE A 3 -20.58 28.26 -4.36
N LEU A 4 -21.75 27.71 -4.67
CA LEU A 4 -21.94 26.30 -5.02
C LEU A 4 -21.72 26.02 -6.52
N LYS A 5 -21.39 27.04 -7.33
CA LYS A 5 -21.28 26.94 -8.80
C LYS A 5 -19.85 27.09 -9.34
N GLN A 6 -18.82 27.18 -8.48
CA GLN A 6 -17.43 27.40 -8.93
C GLN A 6 -16.45 26.26 -8.62
N ILE A 7 -16.90 25.15 -8.02
CA ILE A 7 -16.08 23.93 -7.91
C ILE A 7 -16.41 22.99 -9.09
N VAL A 8 -16.36 23.56 -10.30
CA VAL A 8 -16.51 22.85 -11.59
C VAL A 8 -15.19 22.85 -12.36
N ILE A 9 -14.09 23.31 -11.75
CA ILE A 9 -12.77 23.30 -12.40
C ILE A 9 -12.12 21.94 -12.15
N ALA A 10 -12.56 20.98 -12.97
CA ALA A 10 -11.79 19.91 -13.59
C ALA A 10 -10.40 19.64 -13.00
N LEU A 11 -10.33 18.80 -11.97
CA LEU A 11 -9.18 17.93 -11.77
C LEU A 11 -9.53 16.56 -12.37
N ALA A 12 -9.50 16.50 -13.71
CA ALA A 12 -9.48 15.24 -14.43
C ALA A 12 -8.11 14.59 -14.22
N VAL A 13 -7.91 13.95 -13.07
CA VAL A 13 -6.86 12.95 -12.94
C VAL A 13 -7.38 11.72 -13.66
N THR A 14 -7.03 11.60 -14.94
CA THR A 14 -7.04 10.33 -15.66
C THR A 14 -6.14 9.37 -14.92
N PHE A 15 -6.71 8.63 -13.99
CA PHE A 15 -6.17 7.36 -13.53
C PHE A 15 -6.25 6.38 -14.70
N SER A 16 -5.29 6.45 -15.62
CA SER A 16 -4.95 5.33 -16.46
C SER A 16 -4.21 4.30 -15.61
N LEU A 17 -4.93 3.64 -14.71
CA LEU A 17 -4.47 2.38 -14.16
C LEU A 17 -5.04 1.31 -15.08
N GLY A 18 -4.16 0.79 -15.92
CA GLY A 18 -4.41 -0.45 -16.64
C GLY A 18 -4.97 -1.49 -15.69
N SER A 19 -6.01 -2.16 -16.16
CA SER A 19 -6.71 -3.23 -15.49
C SER A 19 -5.75 -4.37 -15.13
N PHE A 20 -5.18 -4.36 -13.92
CA PHE A 20 -4.57 -5.56 -13.35
C PHE A 20 -5.65 -6.37 -12.63
N THR A 21 -6.57 -6.95 -13.41
CA THR A 21 -7.41 -8.04 -12.93
C THR A 21 -6.59 -9.33 -12.97
N GLN A 22 -5.95 -9.63 -11.85
CA GLN A 22 -5.71 -11.01 -11.43
C GLN A 22 -6.11 -11.15 -9.96
N VAL A 23 -7.41 -11.33 -9.74
CA VAL A 23 -7.93 -11.96 -8.52
C VAL A 23 -7.56 -13.45 -8.61
N LEU A 24 -6.28 -13.74 -8.44
CA LEU A 24 -5.86 -15.00 -7.85
C LEU A 24 -5.66 -14.68 -6.38
N ALA A 25 -6.23 -15.48 -5.49
CA ALA A 25 -5.89 -15.47 -4.07
C ALA A 25 -4.40 -15.83 -3.94
N ALA A 26 -3.51 -14.86 -4.18
CA ALA A 26 -2.11 -15.17 -4.36
C ALA A 26 -1.48 -15.36 -2.99
N GLY A 27 -1.27 -16.63 -2.65
CA GLY A 27 -0.21 -17.04 -1.76
C GLY A 27 1.15 -16.72 -2.36
N LYS A 28 2.18 -17.37 -1.81
CA LYS A 28 3.54 -17.29 -2.34
C LYS A 28 3.53 -17.62 -3.83
N ILE A 29 4.31 -16.89 -4.62
CA ILE A 29 4.59 -17.27 -6.02
C ILE A 29 5.80 -18.20 -5.94
N GLU A 30 5.60 -19.49 -6.20
CA GLU A 30 6.71 -20.44 -6.28
C GLU A 30 7.60 -20.07 -7.47
N ASN A 31 8.92 -19.97 -7.23
CA ASN A 31 9.91 -19.60 -8.24
C ASN A 31 9.64 -18.23 -8.93
N ALA A 32 9.21 -17.23 -8.15
CA ALA A 32 9.03 -15.87 -8.66
C ALA A 32 10.29 -15.37 -9.41
N THR A 33 10.07 -14.84 -10.61
CA THR A 33 11.12 -14.24 -11.42
C THR A 33 11.63 -12.94 -10.77
N PRO A 34 12.85 -12.48 -11.11
CA PRO A 34 13.36 -11.22 -10.60
C PRO A 34 12.45 -10.01 -10.91
N GLU A 35 11.78 -10.02 -12.05
CA GLU A 35 10.85 -8.95 -12.45
C GLU A 35 9.57 -8.96 -11.59
N GLU A 36 9.01 -10.14 -11.29
CA GLU A 36 7.83 -10.27 -10.43
C GLU A 36 8.14 -9.86 -8.98
N VAL A 37 9.34 -10.16 -8.49
CA VAL A 37 9.79 -9.71 -7.18
C VAL A 37 9.94 -8.18 -7.17
N ALA A 38 10.57 -7.59 -8.19
CA ALA A 38 10.68 -6.14 -8.31
C ALA A 38 9.30 -5.47 -8.31
N ALA A 39 8.37 -6.01 -9.10
CA ALA A 39 6.99 -5.54 -9.19
C ALA A 39 6.26 -5.68 -7.85
N SER A 40 6.49 -6.75 -7.10
CA SER A 40 5.91 -6.97 -5.77
C SER A 40 6.46 -5.98 -4.73
N ILE A 41 7.76 -5.66 -4.78
CA ILE A 41 8.35 -4.64 -3.92
C ILE A 41 7.75 -3.27 -4.24
N ALA A 42 7.70 -2.90 -5.52
CA ALA A 42 7.12 -1.63 -5.96
C ALA A 42 5.63 -1.54 -5.59
N GLY A 43 4.87 -2.62 -5.78
CA GLY A 43 3.46 -2.71 -5.43
C GLY A 43 3.20 -2.56 -3.93
N ALA A 44 4.04 -3.20 -3.09
CA ALA A 44 3.94 -3.07 -1.64
C ALA A 44 4.23 -1.63 -1.17
N ALA A 45 5.25 -0.98 -1.75
CA ALA A 45 5.58 0.42 -1.45
C ALA A 45 4.44 1.37 -1.89
N GLN A 46 4.03 1.29 -3.17
CA GLN A 46 3.02 2.17 -3.73
C GLN A 46 1.69 2.06 -2.97
N LYS A 47 1.19 0.85 -2.72
CA LYS A 47 -0.08 0.69 -1.98
C LYS A 47 0.01 1.16 -0.53
N SER A 48 1.20 1.17 0.07
CA SER A 48 1.42 1.75 1.40
C SER A 48 1.36 3.29 1.35
N GLU A 49 1.92 3.91 0.31
CA GLU A 49 1.85 5.35 0.04
C GLU A 49 0.40 5.78 -0.28
N ASP A 50 -0.31 5.02 -1.11
CA ASP A 50 -1.72 5.25 -1.44
C ASP A 50 -2.60 5.14 -0.17
N ALA A 51 -2.36 4.15 0.69
CA ALA A 51 -3.09 4.01 1.96
C ALA A 51 -2.85 5.23 2.88
N LEU A 52 -1.62 5.75 2.91
CA LEU A 52 -1.30 6.95 3.68
C LEU A 52 -1.99 8.19 3.11
N ALA A 53 -1.98 8.35 1.78
CA ALA A 53 -2.67 9.43 1.11
C ALA A 53 -4.19 9.38 1.36
N ALA A 54 -4.81 8.21 1.19
CA ALA A 54 -6.24 8.01 1.44
C ALA A 54 -6.61 8.33 2.90
N LEU A 55 -5.80 7.88 3.87
CA LEU A 55 -5.99 8.21 5.28
C LEU A 55 -5.95 9.73 5.54
N LYS A 56 -4.96 10.42 4.95
CA LYS A 56 -4.78 11.89 5.08
C LYS A 56 -5.86 12.70 4.40
N ASN A 57 -6.36 12.22 3.26
CA ASN A 57 -7.45 12.84 2.52
C ASN A 57 -8.81 12.61 3.19
N GLY A 58 -8.86 11.81 4.26
CA GLY A 58 -10.11 11.50 4.96
C GLY A 58 -11.03 10.58 4.18
N GLU A 59 -10.47 9.74 3.30
CA GLU A 59 -11.23 8.71 2.60
C GLU A 59 -11.83 7.68 3.58
N ALA A 60 -12.75 6.86 3.08
CA ALA A 60 -13.39 5.83 3.88
C ALA A 60 -12.38 4.83 4.43
N ASP A 61 -12.57 4.42 5.69
CA ASP A 61 -11.68 3.44 6.34
C ASP A 61 -11.58 2.13 5.54
N GLU A 62 -12.66 1.70 4.88
CA GLU A 62 -12.64 0.50 4.02
C GLU A 62 -11.63 0.65 2.87
N THR A 63 -11.59 1.80 2.21
CA THR A 63 -10.61 2.09 1.15
C THR A 63 -9.17 1.99 1.69
N VAL A 64 -8.91 2.60 2.85
CA VAL A 64 -7.58 2.53 3.49
C VAL A 64 -7.23 1.07 3.85
N LEU A 65 -8.20 0.30 4.36
CA LEU A 65 -8.02 -1.09 4.74
C LEU A 65 -7.76 -2.01 3.53
N GLU A 66 -8.40 -1.75 2.39
CA GLU A 66 -8.18 -2.46 1.13
C GLU A 66 -6.77 -2.21 0.58
N LEU A 67 -6.31 -0.96 0.60
CA LEU A 67 -4.94 -0.59 0.20
C LEU A 67 -3.90 -1.28 1.10
N ILE A 68 -4.09 -1.23 2.42
CA ILE A 68 -3.23 -1.95 3.38
C ILE A 68 -3.25 -3.46 3.13
N LYS A 69 -4.40 -4.04 2.80
CA LYS A 69 -4.53 -5.46 2.47
C LYS A 69 -3.73 -5.80 1.20
N GLY A 70 -3.84 -4.97 0.17
CA GLY A 70 -3.09 -5.13 -1.08
C GLY A 70 -1.58 -5.03 -0.85
N ALA A 71 -1.11 -4.03 -0.12
CA ALA A 71 0.30 -3.88 0.23
C ALA A 71 0.86 -5.12 0.97
N ARG A 72 0.07 -5.69 1.89
CA ARG A 72 0.45 -6.94 2.60
C ARG A 72 0.46 -8.15 1.67
N GLN A 73 -0.38 -8.19 0.65
CA GLN A 73 -0.40 -9.27 -0.32
C GLN A 73 0.84 -9.22 -1.21
N ASP A 74 1.20 -8.04 -1.71
CA ASP A 74 2.42 -7.85 -2.50
C ASP A 74 3.66 -8.15 -1.67
N SER A 75 3.68 -7.74 -0.41
CA SER A 75 4.76 -8.08 0.53
C SER A 75 5.02 -9.59 0.61
N LYS A 76 3.96 -10.42 0.64
CA LYS A 76 4.12 -11.89 0.69
C LYS A 76 4.70 -12.50 -0.58
N ARG A 77 4.66 -11.80 -1.71
CA ARG A 77 5.22 -12.25 -2.98
C ARG A 77 6.72 -11.91 -3.10
N ILE A 78 7.26 -11.13 -2.17
CA ILE A 78 8.69 -10.86 -2.04
C ILE A 78 9.36 -12.08 -1.39
N GLU A 79 9.68 -13.08 -2.20
CA GLU A 79 10.33 -14.34 -1.80
C GLU A 79 11.84 -14.25 -2.04
N VAL A 80 12.51 -13.39 -1.26
CA VAL A 80 13.97 -13.24 -1.31
C VAL A 80 14.52 -13.34 0.11
N GLY A 81 15.22 -14.45 0.41
CA GLY A 81 15.67 -14.76 1.77
C GLY A 81 16.49 -13.66 2.44
N ARG A 82 17.39 -13.00 1.71
CA ARG A 82 18.20 -11.88 2.26
C ARG A 82 17.37 -10.65 2.64
N LEU A 83 16.15 -10.49 2.09
CA LEU A 83 15.25 -9.36 2.34
C LEU A 83 14.17 -9.71 3.37
N ASP A 84 14.05 -10.97 3.80
CA ASP A 84 12.95 -11.47 4.63
C ASP A 84 12.78 -10.69 5.93
N VAL A 85 13.88 -10.37 6.62
CA VAL A 85 13.82 -9.66 7.90
C VAL A 85 13.21 -8.27 7.73
N LYS A 86 13.69 -7.50 6.74
CA LYS A 86 13.21 -6.15 6.46
C LYS A 86 11.77 -6.17 5.96
N ARG A 87 11.47 -7.02 4.97
CA ARG A 87 10.11 -7.23 4.47
C ARG A 87 9.13 -7.57 5.61
N THR A 88 9.49 -8.51 6.48
CA THR A 88 8.62 -8.94 7.59
C THR A 88 8.39 -7.83 8.60
N ARG A 89 9.43 -7.04 8.91
CA ARG A 89 9.32 -5.85 9.76
C ARG A 89 8.35 -4.84 9.14
N SER A 90 8.51 -4.49 7.86
CA SER A 90 7.61 -3.58 7.13
C SER A 90 6.16 -4.10 7.12
N ALA A 91 5.96 -5.40 6.87
CA ALA A 91 4.64 -6.03 6.91
C ALA A 91 4.00 -6.00 8.32
N ALA A 92 4.81 -6.04 9.39
CA ALA A 92 4.31 -5.89 10.76
C ALA A 92 3.77 -4.47 11.02
N HIS A 93 4.41 -3.44 10.45
CA HIS A 93 3.89 -2.07 10.51
C HIS A 93 2.56 -1.92 9.75
N LEU A 94 2.41 -2.55 8.57
CA LEU A 94 1.11 -2.61 7.89
C LEU A 94 0.02 -3.30 8.74
N LYS A 95 0.39 -4.36 9.49
CA LYS A 95 -0.55 -5.02 10.42
C LYS A 95 -0.96 -4.09 11.57
N LYS A 96 -0.04 -3.26 12.09
CA LYS A 96 -0.34 -2.23 13.10
C LYS A 96 -1.24 -1.14 12.54
N ALA A 97 -0.91 -0.61 11.36
CA ALA A 97 -1.73 0.38 10.66
C ALA A 97 -3.17 -0.11 10.48
N ARG A 98 -3.34 -1.35 9.98
CA ARG A 98 -4.68 -1.97 9.82
C ARG A 98 -5.48 -2.00 11.12
N ARG A 99 -4.82 -2.31 12.25
CA ARG A 99 -5.48 -2.35 13.57
C ARG A 99 -5.86 -0.94 14.02
N ALA A 100 -4.97 0.03 13.85
CA ALA A 100 -5.21 1.42 14.20
C ALA A 100 -6.39 2.02 13.42
N VAL A 101 -6.46 1.82 12.10
CA VAL A 101 -7.61 2.23 11.27
C VAL A 101 -8.92 1.65 11.80
N ARG A 102 -8.95 0.34 12.09
CA ARG A 102 -10.14 -0.32 12.64
C ARG A 102 -10.58 0.19 14.00
N ASN A 103 -9.65 0.75 14.77
CA ASN A 103 -9.91 1.32 16.08
C ASN A 103 -10.19 2.84 16.01
N GLY A 104 -10.17 3.44 14.82
CA GLY A 104 -10.31 4.89 14.64
C GLY A 104 -9.08 5.71 15.03
N ASP A 105 -7.95 5.08 15.34
CA ASP A 105 -6.70 5.77 15.70
C ASP A 105 -5.91 6.16 14.45
N LYS A 106 -6.30 7.29 13.85
CA LYS A 106 -5.69 7.79 12.60
C LYS A 106 -4.22 8.18 12.79
N ALA A 107 -3.84 8.68 13.96
CA ALA A 107 -2.45 9.08 14.23
C ALA A 107 -1.52 7.86 14.28
N GLN A 108 -1.92 6.79 14.98
CA GLN A 108 -1.16 5.55 15.01
C GLN A 108 -1.14 4.86 13.63
N ALA A 109 -2.24 4.94 12.88
CA ALA A 109 -2.31 4.42 11.52
C ALA A 109 -1.29 5.12 10.60
N GLU A 110 -1.27 6.45 10.62
CA GLU A 110 -0.33 7.27 9.86
C GLU A 110 1.12 6.93 10.21
N ALA A 111 1.49 6.97 11.49
CA ALA A 111 2.85 6.65 11.92
C ALA A 111 3.29 5.25 11.49
N SER A 112 2.37 4.27 11.59
CA SER A 112 2.64 2.89 11.16
C SER A 112 2.80 2.77 9.65
N LEU A 113 2.02 3.52 8.86
CA LEU A 113 2.14 3.54 7.40
C LEU A 113 3.47 4.16 6.96
N ILE A 114 3.91 5.25 7.59
CA ILE A 114 5.21 5.88 7.33
C ILE A 114 6.36 4.89 7.54
N GLU A 115 6.35 4.16 8.66
CA GLU A 115 7.37 3.15 8.95
C GLU A 115 7.32 1.97 7.95
N ALA A 116 6.13 1.58 7.50
CA ALA A 116 5.99 0.56 6.46
C ALA A 116 6.57 1.02 5.12
N ILE A 117 6.27 2.25 4.69
CA ILE A 117 6.78 2.85 3.45
C ILE A 117 8.31 2.91 3.48
N LYS A 118 8.89 3.46 4.56
CA LYS A 118 10.33 3.51 4.75
C LYS A 118 10.95 2.12 4.65
N GLY A 119 10.36 1.14 5.34
CA GLY A 119 10.85 -0.24 5.30
C GLY A 119 10.78 -0.88 3.91
N TYR A 120 9.77 -0.59 3.09
CA TYR A 120 9.73 -1.09 1.70
C TYR A 120 10.66 -0.34 0.75
N GLN A 121 10.93 0.96 1.00
CA GLN A 121 11.96 1.70 0.28
C GLN A 121 13.36 1.13 0.57
N GLU A 122 13.64 0.74 1.82
CA GLU A 122 14.87 0.00 2.18
C GLU A 122 14.96 -1.35 1.45
N VAL A 123 13.88 -2.13 1.45
CA VAL A 123 13.80 -3.40 0.69
C VAL A 123 14.07 -3.17 -0.79
N LYS A 124 13.50 -2.12 -1.38
CA LYS A 124 13.70 -1.74 -2.79
C LYS A 124 15.13 -1.33 -3.10
N ALA A 125 15.78 -0.60 -2.20
CA ALA A 125 17.16 -0.15 -2.39
C ALA A 125 18.17 -1.31 -2.31
N GLU A 126 17.84 -2.36 -1.57
CA GLU A 126 18.69 -3.53 -1.43
C GLU A 126 18.41 -4.63 -2.45
N TYR A 127 17.24 -4.62 -3.08
CA TYR A 127 16.88 -5.61 -4.08
C TYR A 127 17.69 -5.42 -5.36
#